data_AF-A0A6C1QHJ4-F1
#
_entry.id   AF-A0A6C1QHJ4-F1
#
_cell.length_a   1.000
_cell.length_b   1.000
_cell.length_c   1.000
_cell.angle_alpha   90.00
_cell.angle_beta   90.00
_cell.angle_gamma   90.00
#
_symmetry.space_group_name_H-M   'P 1'
#
loop_
_entity.id
_entity.type
_entity.pdbx_description
1 polymer ?
#
loop_
_entity_poly.entity_id
_entity_poly.type
_entity_poly.pdbx_seq_one_letter_code
_entity_poly.pdbx_strand_id
1 'polypeptide(L)'
;MLKLFYPILLNPVRSKLYSIFVFFTATIILLISPTGNAQFKTDPDNFNIQDYGPFEEMKDFFSHQKNYVPGQPLNEVVKTIYVAFNIWQYDDGSGSFQETDEVLEQISQIIKWMNYRFRNNPAPSHPVEGVDYLTDSHIQFEIKDISFYRNSEMMDIGCFHGRQLNEAVFNKHPHKRRYLNIHLTQGDCRGGSGYANYPSSGNLETDSYNVGFVIEIRENLEDFHFWALMIHVSHEMGHNLDLRHPYDSEFCNFSHPDFLFDLFGFEKQDWCENPRPGCDICFHQGGWSCDRNDPETTCTNNMMGGNRGAVNITPLQMGRMNRALALKSARKYTWAYSDNPFTVNSNQKWTDNIKFYQDILIKEGNSLHLTGTLEMVPEASIILEPGARLIVDGGLITNALYSDFFWQGVYVKPPEKRGFLFWRKKTPGAEVILVNKGAIENYLK
;
A
#
# COMPACT_ATOMS: atom_id res chain seq x y z
N MET A 1 71.85 -16.27 15.43
CA MET A 1 72.21 -15.07 16.21
C MET A 1 70.90 -14.54 16.81
N LEU A 2 70.78 -14.60 18.16
CA LEU A 2 69.79 -14.03 19.11
C LEU A 2 68.27 -13.97 18.73
N LYS A 3 67.36 -14.70 19.42
CA LYS A 3 66.66 -14.41 20.72
C LYS A 3 65.70 -13.18 20.62
N LEU A 4 64.40 -13.19 20.98
CA LEU A 4 63.77 -13.47 22.29
C LEU A 4 62.20 -13.55 22.15
N PHE A 5 61.50 -14.59 22.64
CA PHE A 5 60.65 -14.71 23.87
C PHE A 5 59.12 -14.38 23.77
N TYR A 6 58.29 -15.44 23.86
CA TYR A 6 57.10 -15.75 24.73
C TYR A 6 56.22 -14.64 25.39
N PRO A 7 54.97 -14.90 25.87
CA PRO A 7 54.30 -16.20 26.06
C PRO A 7 52.80 -16.35 25.73
N ILE A 8 52.43 -17.63 25.61
CA ILE A 8 51.11 -18.25 25.81
C ILE A 8 50.77 -18.26 27.31
N LEU A 9 49.51 -17.99 27.67
CA LEU A 9 48.92 -18.33 28.97
C LEU A 9 47.61 -19.11 28.79
N LEU A 10 47.61 -20.32 29.33
CA LEU A 10 46.45 -21.15 29.63
C LEU A 10 45.90 -20.76 31.01
N ASN A 11 44.57 -20.63 31.14
CA ASN A 11 43.82 -21.34 32.19
C ASN A 11 42.30 -21.28 31.98
N PRO A 12 41.55 -22.30 32.46
CA PRO A 12 40.11 -22.43 32.27
C PRO A 12 39.34 -21.89 33.49
N VAL A 13 38.21 -21.22 33.25
CA VAL A 13 37.24 -20.92 34.31
C VAL A 13 35.84 -21.27 33.84
N ARG A 14 35.28 -22.30 34.48
CA ARG A 14 33.85 -22.58 34.56
C ARG A 14 33.14 -21.35 35.12
N SER A 15 32.10 -20.86 34.46
CA SER A 15 30.97 -20.27 35.18
C SER A 15 29.65 -20.68 34.53
N LYS A 16 28.80 -21.28 35.36
CA LYS A 16 27.39 -21.55 35.07
C LYS A 16 26.67 -20.21 35.10
N LEU A 17 26.08 -19.79 33.99
CA LEU A 17 25.08 -18.72 33.98
C LEU A 17 23.70 -19.37 34.03
N TYR A 18 23.11 -19.37 35.22
CA TYR A 18 21.68 -19.55 35.42
C TYR A 18 20.97 -18.37 34.75
N SER A 19 20.21 -18.63 33.68
CA SER A 19 19.20 -17.68 33.22
C SER A 19 18.01 -17.77 34.17
N ILE A 20 17.95 -16.84 35.12
CA ILE A 20 16.74 -16.59 35.92
C ILE A 20 15.83 -15.73 35.04
N PHE A 21 14.78 -16.34 34.50
CA PHE A 21 13.61 -15.61 33.99
C PHE A 21 12.90 -14.97 35.19
N VAL A 22 13.15 -13.69 35.44
CA VAL A 22 12.31 -12.87 36.32
C VAL A 22 11.12 -12.40 35.48
N PHE A 23 9.95 -12.98 35.72
CA PHE A 23 8.68 -12.36 35.34
C PHE A 23 8.52 -11.08 36.17
N PHE A 24 8.83 -9.93 35.57
CA PHE A 24 8.33 -8.66 36.08
C PHE A 24 6.84 -8.58 35.72
N THR A 25 5.97 -8.90 36.67
CA THR A 25 4.62 -8.33 36.68
C THR A 25 4.76 -6.83 36.90
N ALA A 26 4.76 -6.07 35.82
CA ALA A 26 4.75 -4.62 35.87
C ALA A 26 3.40 -4.14 36.43
N THR A 27 3.34 -3.94 37.74
CA THR A 27 2.36 -3.04 38.35
C THR A 27 2.76 -1.63 37.94
N ILE A 28 2.17 -1.14 36.86
CA ILE A 28 2.36 0.22 36.34
C ILE A 28 1.81 1.20 37.38
N ILE A 29 2.73 1.90 38.04
CA ILE A 29 2.43 3.11 38.82
C ILE A 29 2.25 4.24 37.80
N LEU A 30 1.03 4.78 37.72
CA LEU A 30 0.70 5.99 36.96
C LEU A 30 1.58 7.16 37.40
N LEU A 31 2.51 7.58 36.54
CA LEU A 31 3.08 8.93 36.58
C LEU A 31 2.37 9.76 35.51
N ILE A 32 1.43 10.58 35.97
CA ILE A 32 0.61 11.46 35.15
C ILE A 32 1.47 12.67 34.74
N SER A 33 1.76 12.80 33.45
CA SER A 33 2.26 14.04 32.85
C SER A 33 1.16 15.11 32.86
N PRO A 34 1.45 16.40 33.11
CA PRO A 34 0.46 17.47 33.22
C PRO A 34 0.04 18.07 31.86
N THR A 35 0.06 17.30 30.77
CA THR A 35 -0.57 17.71 29.51
C THR A 35 -2.07 17.43 29.61
N GLY A 36 -2.92 18.37 29.17
CA GLY A 36 -4.37 18.32 29.39
C GLY A 36 -4.98 17.00 28.90
N ASN A 37 -5.33 16.12 29.85
CA ASN A 37 -5.91 14.82 29.54
C ASN A 37 -7.21 15.00 28.74
N ALA A 38 -7.28 14.37 27.57
CA ALA A 38 -8.54 14.19 26.85
C ALA A 38 -9.57 13.59 27.82
N GLN A 39 -10.77 14.16 27.87
CA GLN A 39 -11.85 13.52 28.62
C GLN A 39 -12.38 12.37 27.78
N PHE A 40 -12.04 11.15 28.18
CA PHE A 40 -12.66 9.95 27.64
C PHE A 40 -14.05 9.80 28.25
N LYS A 41 -15.07 9.92 27.40
CA LYS A 41 -16.45 9.61 27.78
C LYS A 41 -16.80 8.23 27.26
N THR A 42 -17.14 7.34 28.18
CA THR A 42 -17.78 6.06 27.90
C THR A 42 -19.19 6.17 28.46
N ASP A 43 -20.16 6.55 27.63
CA ASP A 43 -21.57 6.59 28.03
C ASP A 43 -22.41 5.88 26.97
N PRO A 44 -22.52 4.55 27.05
CA PRO A 44 -23.18 3.75 26.02
C PRO A 44 -24.70 3.93 25.97
N ASP A 45 -25.35 4.44 27.03
CA ASP A 45 -26.81 4.32 27.18
C ASP A 45 -27.59 5.61 26.81
N ASN A 46 -26.93 6.77 26.66
CA ASN A 46 -27.60 8.05 26.38
C ASN A 46 -26.93 8.90 25.29
N PHE A 47 -26.04 8.33 24.47
CA PHE A 47 -25.38 9.09 23.40
C PHE A 47 -26.29 9.23 22.17
N ASN A 48 -26.84 10.43 21.95
CA ASN A 48 -27.57 10.76 20.73
C ASN A 48 -26.65 11.49 19.73
N ILE A 49 -26.23 10.78 18.67
CA ILE A 49 -25.38 11.35 17.61
C ILE A 49 -26.02 12.57 16.91
N GLN A 50 -27.36 12.67 16.93
CA GLN A 50 -28.08 13.78 16.29
C GLN A 50 -27.83 15.14 16.96
N ASP A 51 -27.39 15.15 18.22
CA ASP A 51 -27.10 16.38 18.97
C ASP A 51 -25.85 17.11 18.45
N TYR A 52 -25.08 16.48 17.56
CA TYR A 52 -23.83 17.01 17.00
C TYR A 52 -24.00 17.66 15.62
N GLY A 53 -25.23 17.73 15.10
CA GLY A 53 -25.54 18.30 13.79
C GLY A 53 -25.34 17.32 12.63
N PRO A 54 -25.53 17.77 11.38
CA PRO A 54 -25.34 16.92 10.21
C PRO A 54 -23.86 16.58 10.03
N PHE A 55 -23.61 15.35 9.62
CA PHE A 55 -22.29 14.89 9.21
C PHE A 55 -22.25 14.80 7.68
N GLU A 56 -21.13 15.24 7.10
CA GLU A 56 -20.80 14.97 5.71
C GLU A 56 -20.31 13.53 5.59
N GLU A 57 -20.97 12.72 4.76
CA GLU A 57 -20.56 11.34 4.49
C GLU A 57 -19.34 11.36 3.56
N MET A 58 -18.17 10.99 4.08
CA MET A 58 -16.91 11.05 3.34
C MET A 58 -16.66 9.82 2.46
N LYS A 59 -17.64 8.91 2.39
CA LYS A 59 -17.55 7.69 1.56
C LYS A 59 -17.21 8.03 0.11
N ASP A 60 -17.90 9.02 -0.44
CA ASP A 60 -17.65 9.46 -1.82
C ASP A 60 -16.24 10.04 -1.95
N PHE A 61 -15.76 10.81 -0.96
CA PHE A 61 -14.41 11.36 -0.99
C PHE A 61 -13.32 10.26 -1.01
N PHE A 62 -13.34 9.31 -0.08
CA PHE A 62 -12.34 8.23 -0.05
C PHE A 62 -12.49 7.26 -1.23
N SER A 63 -13.70 7.10 -1.77
CA SER A 63 -13.90 6.20 -2.90
C SER A 63 -13.33 6.72 -4.23
N HIS A 64 -13.03 8.02 -4.41
CA HIS A 64 -12.57 8.54 -5.70
C HIS A 64 -11.05 8.54 -5.86
N GLN A 65 -10.55 7.88 -6.91
CA GLN A 65 -9.12 7.77 -7.22
C GLN A 65 -8.41 9.14 -7.37
N LYS A 66 -9.12 10.17 -7.83
CA LYS A 66 -8.58 11.53 -7.99
C LYS A 66 -8.03 12.12 -6.70
N ASN A 67 -8.56 11.74 -5.54
CA ASN A 67 -8.13 12.27 -4.23
C ASN A 67 -6.81 11.65 -3.75
N TYR A 68 -6.32 10.63 -4.45
CA TYR A 68 -5.08 9.91 -4.17
C TYR A 68 -4.02 10.12 -5.24
N VAL A 69 -4.26 11.02 -6.21
CA VAL A 69 -3.24 11.40 -7.21
C VAL A 69 -2.06 12.05 -6.47
N PRO A 70 -0.80 11.79 -6.85
CA PRO A 70 0.36 12.43 -6.22
C PRO A 70 0.20 13.95 -6.07
N GLY A 71 0.45 14.46 -4.86
CA GLY A 71 0.26 15.87 -4.51
C GLY A 71 -1.13 16.23 -3.98
N GLN A 72 -2.09 15.31 -4.01
CA GLN A 72 -3.39 15.48 -3.35
C GLN A 72 -3.29 15.17 -1.86
N PRO A 73 -4.24 15.65 -1.02
CA PRO A 73 -4.15 15.53 0.44
C PRO A 73 -4.04 14.11 1.00
N LEU A 74 -4.49 13.08 0.26
CA LEU A 74 -4.36 11.67 0.66
C LEU A 74 -3.14 10.97 0.02
N ASN A 75 -2.31 11.71 -0.71
CA ASN A 75 -1.11 11.18 -1.36
C ASN A 75 0.03 12.21 -1.45
N GLU A 76 0.43 12.73 -0.29
CA GLU A 76 1.55 13.66 -0.17
C GLU A 76 2.90 12.97 0.08
N VAL A 77 2.88 11.65 0.30
CA VAL A 77 4.07 10.85 0.62
C VAL A 77 4.25 9.67 -0.32
N VAL A 78 5.52 9.43 -0.63
CA VAL A 78 6.11 8.26 -1.28
C VAL A 78 5.87 7.00 -0.45
N LYS A 79 5.07 6.06 -0.97
CA LYS A 79 4.70 4.81 -0.31
C LYS A 79 5.60 3.66 -0.73
N THR A 80 6.22 3.00 0.23
CA THR A 80 7.07 1.83 -0.03
C THR A 80 6.29 0.53 0.18
N ILE A 81 6.18 -0.28 -0.86
CA ILE A 81 5.61 -1.63 -0.84
C ILE A 81 6.74 -2.63 -0.58
N TYR A 82 6.56 -3.47 0.44
CA TYR A 82 7.48 -4.54 0.77
C TYR A 82 7.16 -5.79 -0.05
N VAL A 83 8.16 -6.27 -0.78
CA VAL A 83 8.03 -7.43 -1.68
C VAL A 83 8.96 -8.56 -1.26
N ALA A 84 8.57 -9.79 -1.59
CA ALA A 84 9.42 -10.96 -1.49
C ALA A 84 9.43 -11.74 -2.80
N PHE A 85 10.63 -12.07 -3.29
CA PHE A 85 10.79 -12.94 -4.45
C PHE A 85 10.88 -14.40 -4.01
N ASN A 86 10.08 -15.26 -4.62
CA ASN A 86 10.02 -16.68 -4.38
C ASN A 86 10.32 -17.42 -5.68
N ILE A 87 11.54 -17.91 -5.83
CA ILE A 87 12.04 -18.58 -7.02
C ILE A 87 11.83 -20.08 -6.82
N TRP A 88 10.98 -20.67 -7.64
CA TRP A 88 10.74 -22.11 -7.62
C TRP A 88 11.73 -22.81 -8.54
N GLN A 89 12.13 -24.02 -8.20
CA GLN A 89 13.02 -24.91 -8.92
C GLN A 89 12.45 -26.32 -8.84
N TYR A 90 12.82 -27.19 -9.78
CA TYR A 90 12.59 -28.62 -9.62
C TYR A 90 13.34 -29.16 -8.40
N ASP A 91 12.98 -30.36 -7.94
CA ASP A 91 13.56 -30.98 -6.74
C ASP A 91 15.07 -31.19 -6.85
N ASP A 92 15.59 -31.38 -8.07
CA ASP A 92 17.02 -31.49 -8.37
C ASP A 92 17.76 -30.14 -8.41
N GLY A 93 17.02 -29.02 -8.29
CA GLY A 93 17.53 -27.65 -8.35
C GLY A 93 17.50 -27.02 -9.76
N SER A 94 17.06 -27.74 -10.80
CA SER A 94 17.00 -27.25 -12.17
C SER A 94 15.74 -26.43 -12.47
N GLY A 95 15.56 -26.03 -13.73
CA GLY A 95 14.33 -25.41 -14.27
C GLY A 95 14.18 -23.91 -14.05
N SER A 96 14.95 -23.32 -13.15
CA SER A 96 14.86 -21.89 -12.80
C SER A 96 16.20 -21.29 -12.39
N PHE A 97 16.18 -20.02 -11.97
CA PHE A 97 17.38 -19.28 -11.63
C PHE A 97 18.09 -19.99 -10.49
N GLN A 98 19.41 -20.07 -10.58
CA GLN A 98 20.25 -20.64 -9.53
C GLN A 98 20.51 -19.59 -8.43
N GLU A 99 20.68 -20.05 -7.20
CA GLU A 99 21.02 -19.19 -6.07
C GLU A 99 22.50 -18.79 -6.16
N THR A 100 22.78 -17.77 -6.98
CA THR A 100 24.10 -17.18 -7.17
C THR A 100 24.05 -15.68 -6.88
N ASP A 101 25.20 -15.11 -6.48
CA ASP A 101 25.31 -13.67 -6.22
C ASP A 101 24.90 -12.82 -7.45
N GLU A 102 25.19 -13.31 -8.66
CA GLU A 102 24.80 -12.67 -9.90
C GLU A 102 23.28 -12.61 -10.06
N VAL A 103 22.57 -13.71 -9.83
CA VAL A 103 21.10 -13.75 -9.89
C VAL A 103 20.49 -12.84 -8.83
N LEU A 104 21.02 -12.85 -7.61
CA LEU A 104 20.56 -11.99 -6.51
C LEU A 104 20.72 -10.50 -6.86
N GLU A 105 21.83 -10.12 -7.49
CA GLU A 105 22.03 -8.75 -7.96
C GLU A 105 21.07 -8.39 -9.10
N GLN A 106 20.82 -9.31 -10.05
CA GLN A 106 19.86 -9.09 -11.14
C GLN A 106 18.42 -8.93 -10.63
N ILE A 107 17.98 -9.74 -9.67
CA ILE A 107 16.67 -9.59 -9.01
C ILE A 107 16.60 -8.24 -8.28
N SER A 108 17.67 -7.85 -7.58
CA SER A 108 17.76 -6.53 -6.96
C SER A 108 17.70 -5.40 -7.99
N GLN A 109 18.29 -5.61 -9.16
CA GLN A 109 18.30 -4.66 -10.26
C GLN A 109 16.90 -4.47 -10.89
N ILE A 110 16.05 -5.50 -10.92
CA ILE A 110 14.63 -5.36 -11.30
C ILE A 110 13.98 -4.28 -10.45
N ILE A 111 14.11 -4.34 -9.12
CA ILE A 111 13.45 -3.39 -8.21
C ILE A 111 14.05 -1.99 -8.33
N LYS A 112 15.36 -1.87 -8.56
CA LYS A 112 15.99 -0.57 -8.89
C LYS A 112 15.37 0.05 -10.15
N TRP A 113 15.16 -0.75 -11.20
CA TRP A 113 14.51 -0.30 -12.44
C TRP A 113 13.02 0.02 -12.25
N MET A 114 12.27 -0.78 -11.49
CA MET A 114 10.87 -0.49 -11.14
C MET A 114 10.77 0.85 -10.42
N ASN A 115 11.57 1.05 -9.37
CA ASN A 115 11.60 2.31 -8.63
C ASN A 115 11.99 3.50 -9.50
N TYR A 116 12.96 3.32 -10.41
CA TYR A 116 13.28 4.35 -11.39
C TYR A 116 12.08 4.68 -12.27
N ARG A 117 11.34 3.69 -12.77
CA ARG A 117 10.16 3.90 -13.61
C ARG A 117 9.00 4.55 -12.87
N PHE A 118 8.74 4.14 -11.64
CA PHE A 118 7.66 4.69 -10.83
C PHE A 118 7.95 6.12 -10.33
N ARG A 119 9.22 6.50 -10.21
CA ARG A 119 9.67 7.89 -9.90
C ARG A 119 9.86 8.76 -11.16
N ASN A 120 10.14 8.15 -12.30
CA ASN A 120 10.39 8.80 -13.58
C ASN A 120 9.46 8.19 -14.65
N ASN A 121 8.17 8.18 -14.33
CA ASN A 121 7.10 7.75 -15.20
C ASN A 121 7.21 8.52 -16.50
N PRO A 122 7.38 7.90 -17.69
CA PRO A 122 7.57 8.63 -18.95
C PRO A 122 6.27 9.29 -19.43
N ALA A 123 6.37 10.32 -20.29
CA ALA A 123 5.22 10.99 -20.87
C ALA A 123 4.33 10.01 -21.67
N PRO A 124 3.00 10.21 -21.70
CA PRO A 124 2.12 9.38 -22.52
C PRO A 124 2.45 9.56 -24.00
N SER A 125 2.42 8.48 -24.78
CA SER A 125 2.62 8.56 -26.24
C SER A 125 1.45 9.23 -26.95
N HIS A 126 0.25 9.16 -26.34
CA HIS A 126 -0.97 9.80 -26.77
C HIS A 126 -1.53 10.65 -25.62
N PRO A 127 -1.03 11.89 -25.42
CA PRO A 127 -1.51 12.76 -24.34
C PRO A 127 -2.96 13.18 -24.58
N VAL A 128 -3.73 13.26 -23.50
CA VAL A 128 -5.09 13.85 -23.49
C VAL A 128 -4.97 15.35 -23.20
N GLU A 129 -5.60 16.19 -24.02
CA GLU A 129 -5.59 17.64 -23.82
C GLU A 129 -6.19 18.01 -22.45
N GLY A 130 -5.56 18.97 -21.75
CA GLY A 130 -6.00 19.43 -20.43
C GLY A 130 -5.65 18.51 -19.26
N VAL A 131 -4.93 17.42 -19.51
CA VAL A 131 -4.46 16.50 -18.47
C VAL A 131 -2.98 16.75 -18.17
N ASP A 132 -2.69 17.09 -16.92
CA ASP A 132 -1.32 17.26 -16.46
C ASP A 132 -0.59 15.91 -16.40
N TYR A 133 0.66 15.92 -16.83
CA TYR A 133 1.53 14.76 -16.75
C TYR A 133 2.33 14.76 -15.45
N LEU A 134 2.29 13.63 -14.74
CA LEU A 134 3.02 13.41 -13.50
C LEU A 134 4.17 12.42 -13.73
N THR A 135 5.35 12.77 -13.24
CA THR A 135 6.56 11.94 -13.35
C THR A 135 6.71 10.95 -12.20
N ASP A 136 6.19 11.25 -11.01
CA ASP A 136 6.32 10.40 -9.83
C ASP A 136 4.96 9.87 -9.40
N SER A 137 4.85 8.55 -9.29
CA SER A 137 3.64 7.85 -8.83
C SER A 137 3.46 7.84 -7.32
N HIS A 138 4.47 8.29 -6.56
CA HIS A 138 4.57 8.15 -5.10
C HIS A 138 4.47 6.69 -4.64
N ILE A 139 4.92 5.73 -5.45
CA ILE A 139 4.99 4.31 -5.10
C ILE A 139 6.38 3.78 -5.40
N GLN A 140 6.96 3.06 -4.44
CA GLN A 140 8.27 2.46 -4.52
C GLN A 140 8.21 1.06 -3.90
N PHE A 141 9.26 0.28 -4.14
CA PHE A 141 9.35 -1.12 -3.78
C PHE A 141 10.65 -1.38 -3.03
N GLU A 142 10.57 -2.22 -2.02
CA GLU A 142 11.72 -2.69 -1.25
C GLU A 142 11.68 -4.21 -1.12
N ILE A 143 12.76 -4.87 -1.53
CA ILE A 143 12.92 -6.31 -1.32
C ILE A 143 13.17 -6.54 0.16
N LYS A 144 12.28 -7.30 0.80
CA LYS A 144 12.48 -7.78 2.17
C LYS A 144 13.05 -9.19 2.21
N ASP A 145 12.85 -9.96 1.13
CA ASP A 145 13.36 -11.32 1.06
C ASP A 145 13.47 -11.85 -0.38
N ILE A 146 14.43 -12.74 -0.59
CA ILE A 146 14.59 -13.53 -1.82
C ILE A 146 14.82 -14.96 -1.37
N SER A 147 13.99 -15.90 -1.81
CA SER A 147 14.10 -17.31 -1.44
C SER A 147 14.02 -18.23 -2.64
N PHE A 148 14.81 -19.29 -2.60
CA PHE A 148 14.79 -20.38 -3.57
C PHE A 148 14.12 -21.62 -2.96
N TYR A 149 13.23 -22.25 -3.72
CA TYR A 149 12.45 -23.40 -3.28
C TYR A 149 12.56 -24.53 -4.30
N ARG A 150 13.07 -25.67 -3.85
CA ARG A 150 13.05 -26.92 -4.63
C ARG A 150 11.74 -27.64 -4.37
N ASN A 151 10.85 -27.61 -5.34
CA ASN A 151 9.55 -28.28 -5.32
C ASN A 151 9.03 -28.38 -6.76
N SER A 152 9.17 -29.56 -7.36
CA SER A 152 8.73 -29.81 -8.74
C SER A 152 7.24 -29.54 -8.96
N GLU A 153 6.38 -29.85 -7.98
CA GLU A 153 4.94 -29.61 -8.08
C GLU A 153 4.63 -28.11 -8.15
N MET A 154 5.25 -27.30 -7.31
CA MET A 154 5.05 -25.85 -7.32
C MET A 154 5.71 -25.16 -8.52
N MET A 155 6.77 -25.75 -9.07
CA MET A 155 7.48 -25.22 -10.23
C MET A 155 6.61 -25.19 -11.50
N ASP A 156 5.74 -26.18 -11.65
CA ASP A 156 4.83 -26.33 -12.79
C ASP A 156 3.48 -25.63 -12.61
N ILE A 157 3.29 -24.91 -11.50
CA ILE A 157 2.04 -24.21 -11.23
C ILE A 157 1.85 -23.03 -12.19
N GLY A 158 0.73 -23.07 -12.93
CA GLY A 158 0.29 -22.00 -13.81
C GLY A 158 -0.36 -20.81 -13.09
N CYS A 159 -0.69 -19.77 -13.87
CA CYS A 159 -1.01 -18.43 -13.38
C CYS A 159 -2.21 -18.34 -12.42
N PHE A 160 -3.22 -19.19 -12.61
CA PHE A 160 -4.47 -19.13 -11.83
C PHE A 160 -4.35 -19.71 -10.41
N HIS A 161 -3.19 -20.24 -10.04
CA HIS A 161 -2.99 -20.99 -8.80
C HIS A 161 -1.97 -20.33 -7.86
N GLY A 162 -1.66 -19.04 -8.02
CA GLY A 162 -0.70 -18.34 -7.15
C GLY A 162 -1.07 -18.34 -5.66
N ARG A 163 -2.34 -18.57 -5.29
CA ARG A 163 -2.71 -18.85 -3.88
C ARG A 163 -1.99 -20.09 -3.32
N GLN A 164 -1.87 -21.17 -4.10
CA GLN A 164 -1.17 -22.38 -3.66
C GLN A 164 0.32 -22.12 -3.43
N LEU A 165 0.95 -21.30 -4.30
CA LEU A 165 2.33 -20.86 -4.14
C LEU A 165 2.52 -20.05 -2.85
N ASN A 166 1.61 -19.10 -2.58
CA ASN A 166 1.57 -18.36 -1.32
C ASN A 166 1.43 -19.29 -0.11
N GLU A 167 0.48 -20.23 -0.14
CA GLU A 167 0.27 -21.20 0.95
C GLU A 167 1.52 -22.05 1.22
N ALA A 168 2.17 -22.56 0.16
CA ALA A 168 3.42 -23.31 0.28
C ALA A 168 4.53 -22.45 0.93
N VAL A 169 4.68 -21.20 0.52
CA VAL A 169 5.62 -20.25 1.12
C VAL A 169 5.27 -19.97 2.58
N PHE A 170 4.00 -19.70 2.90
CA PHE A 170 3.57 -19.35 4.26
C PHE A 170 3.66 -20.51 5.24
N ASN A 171 3.47 -21.75 4.79
CA ASN A 171 3.65 -22.93 5.63
C ASN A 171 5.11 -23.07 6.10
N LYS A 172 6.08 -22.68 5.27
CA LYS A 172 7.51 -22.72 5.60
C LYS A 172 8.00 -21.42 6.26
N HIS A 173 7.46 -20.28 5.84
CA HIS A 173 7.86 -18.94 6.26
C HIS A 173 6.64 -18.05 6.53
N PRO A 174 5.94 -18.22 7.66
CA PRO A 174 4.69 -17.49 7.94
C PRO A 174 4.83 -15.97 7.92
N HIS A 175 6.01 -15.44 8.24
CA HIS A 175 6.30 -14.01 8.24
C HIS A 175 6.19 -13.38 6.84
N LYS A 176 6.27 -14.14 5.75
CA LYS A 176 6.11 -13.61 4.39
C LYS A 176 4.69 -13.16 4.03
N ARG A 177 3.70 -13.44 4.89
CA ARG A 177 2.37 -12.81 4.79
C ARG A 177 2.41 -11.29 4.91
N ARG A 178 3.50 -10.75 5.47
CA ARG A 178 3.77 -9.31 5.60
C ARG A 178 4.28 -8.66 4.30
N TYR A 179 4.54 -9.43 3.25
CA TYR A 179 5.11 -8.96 1.99
C TYR A 179 4.20 -9.34 0.81
N LEU A 180 4.24 -8.53 -0.26
CA LEU A 180 3.64 -8.92 -1.53
C LEU A 180 4.56 -9.94 -2.20
N ASN A 181 4.05 -11.14 -2.44
CA ASN A 181 4.86 -12.25 -2.92
C ASN A 181 4.89 -12.28 -4.46
N ILE A 182 6.09 -12.29 -5.02
CA ILE A 182 6.36 -12.43 -6.45
C ILE A 182 6.94 -13.83 -6.65
N HIS A 183 6.24 -14.68 -7.38
CA HIS A 183 6.64 -16.05 -7.66
C HIS A 183 7.19 -16.15 -9.08
N LEU A 184 8.34 -16.81 -9.21
CA LEU A 184 8.94 -17.13 -10.51
C LEU A 184 8.89 -18.65 -10.71
N THR A 185 8.17 -19.10 -11.73
CA THR A 185 7.86 -20.52 -12.02
C THR A 185 8.05 -20.83 -13.51
N GLN A 186 7.92 -22.10 -13.93
CA GLN A 186 7.86 -22.49 -15.37
C GLN A 186 6.47 -23.00 -15.76
N GLY A 187 5.44 -22.68 -14.97
CA GLY A 187 4.06 -22.97 -15.34
C GLY A 187 3.62 -22.27 -16.63
N ASP A 188 2.36 -22.50 -17.00
CA ASP A 188 1.75 -21.89 -18.19
C ASP A 188 0.69 -20.84 -17.81
N CYS A 189 0.54 -19.85 -18.67
CA CYS A 189 -0.62 -18.98 -18.70
C CYS A 189 -1.05 -18.76 -20.14
N ARG A 190 -2.22 -19.29 -20.48
CA ARG A 190 -2.76 -19.25 -21.85
C ARG A 190 -2.86 -17.83 -22.37
N GLY A 191 -1.87 -17.41 -23.16
CA GLY A 191 -1.81 -16.08 -23.78
C GLY A 191 -1.22 -14.97 -22.91
N GLY A 192 -0.61 -15.30 -21.77
CA GLY A 192 0.02 -14.32 -20.87
C GLY A 192 1.40 -14.77 -20.39
N SER A 193 2.25 -13.80 -20.01
CA SER A 193 3.57 -14.09 -19.42
C SER A 193 3.55 -14.14 -17.88
N GLY A 194 2.37 -13.94 -17.28
CA GLY A 194 2.16 -13.98 -15.84
C GLY A 194 0.73 -13.61 -15.45
N TYR A 195 0.53 -13.41 -14.15
CA TYR A 195 -0.75 -13.05 -13.55
C TYR A 195 -0.57 -12.48 -12.15
N ALA A 196 -1.41 -11.53 -11.81
CA ALA A 196 -1.60 -11.02 -10.47
C ALA A 196 -3.07 -11.04 -10.08
N ASN A 197 -3.35 -11.32 -8.81
CA ASN A 197 -4.69 -11.14 -8.27
C ASN A 197 -4.98 -9.67 -7.96
N TYR A 198 -6.23 -9.27 -8.15
CA TYR A 198 -6.71 -7.97 -7.70
C TYR A 198 -6.75 -7.89 -6.16
N PRO A 199 -6.50 -6.71 -5.58
CA PRO A 199 -6.65 -6.51 -4.15
C PRO A 199 -8.14 -6.54 -3.77
N SER A 200 -8.44 -7.10 -2.61
CA SER A 200 -9.81 -7.29 -2.15
C SER A 200 -10.30 -6.06 -1.37
N SER A 201 -11.52 -5.61 -1.67
CA SER A 201 -12.24 -4.62 -0.87
C SER A 201 -13.08 -5.25 0.25
N GLY A 202 -13.46 -6.52 0.11
CA GLY A 202 -14.36 -7.20 1.06
C GLY A 202 -13.63 -7.99 2.15
N ASN A 203 -12.44 -8.52 1.84
CA ASN A 203 -11.59 -9.22 2.79
C ASN A 203 -10.19 -8.62 2.76
N LEU A 204 -9.92 -7.72 3.70
CA LEU A 204 -8.68 -6.95 3.76
C LEU A 204 -7.47 -7.79 4.17
N GLU A 205 -7.69 -9.01 4.65
CA GLU A 205 -6.64 -10.00 4.93
C GLU A 205 -6.23 -10.79 3.67
N THR A 206 -6.91 -10.62 2.54
CA THR A 206 -6.58 -11.36 1.30
C THR A 206 -5.13 -11.14 0.91
N ASP A 207 -4.38 -12.24 0.74
CA ASP A 207 -2.99 -12.18 0.33
C ASP A 207 -2.86 -11.86 -1.17
N SER A 208 -2.04 -10.87 -1.52
CA SER A 208 -1.68 -10.57 -2.90
C SER A 208 -0.52 -11.46 -3.35
N TYR A 209 -0.52 -11.79 -4.64
CA TYR A 209 0.55 -12.49 -5.31
C TYR A 209 0.67 -12.04 -6.76
N ASN A 210 1.87 -12.24 -7.27
CA ASN A 210 2.26 -12.11 -8.66
C ASN A 210 2.93 -13.42 -9.07
N VAL A 211 2.59 -13.96 -10.23
CA VAL A 211 3.23 -15.13 -10.82
C VAL A 211 3.80 -14.70 -12.16
N GLY A 212 5.12 -14.73 -12.30
CA GLY A 212 5.83 -14.54 -13.56
C GLY A 212 6.45 -15.86 -14.03
N PHE A 213 6.45 -16.10 -15.34
CA PHE A 213 7.05 -17.31 -15.90
C PHE A 213 8.47 -17.08 -16.40
N VAL A 214 9.31 -18.06 -16.12
CA VAL A 214 10.68 -18.16 -16.61
C VAL A 214 10.73 -19.35 -17.55
N ILE A 215 10.21 -19.16 -18.77
CA ILE A 215 9.93 -20.25 -19.71
C ILE A 215 11.21 -20.84 -20.31
N GLU A 216 12.29 -20.05 -20.42
CA GLU A 216 13.61 -20.51 -20.87
C GLU A 216 14.70 -19.70 -20.16
N ILE A 217 15.28 -20.23 -19.10
CA ILE A 217 16.64 -19.82 -18.74
C ILE A 217 17.54 -20.61 -19.66
N ARG A 218 17.93 -19.99 -20.77
CA ARG A 218 19.03 -20.50 -21.59
C ARG A 218 20.26 -20.56 -20.68
N GLU A 219 21.17 -21.50 -20.96
CA GLU A 219 22.35 -21.75 -20.13
C GLU A 219 23.19 -20.49 -19.83
N ASN A 220 22.99 -19.40 -20.59
CA ASN A 220 23.57 -18.08 -20.35
C ASN A 220 22.54 -17.07 -19.81
N LEU A 221 22.81 -16.50 -18.63
CA LEU A 221 22.06 -15.39 -18.04
C LEU A 221 22.04 -14.14 -18.93
N GLU A 222 23.03 -13.96 -19.82
CA GLU A 222 23.09 -12.85 -20.78
C GLU A 222 21.92 -12.83 -21.77
N ASP A 223 21.31 -13.98 -22.06
CA ASP A 223 20.17 -14.10 -22.97
C ASP A 223 18.84 -13.76 -22.27
N PHE A 224 18.79 -13.81 -20.93
CA PHE A 224 17.57 -13.47 -20.18
C PHE A 224 17.44 -11.97 -20.00
N HIS A 225 16.42 -11.38 -20.63
CA HIS A 225 16.14 -9.97 -20.52
C HIS A 225 15.46 -9.62 -19.19
N PHE A 226 16.23 -9.49 -18.10
CA PHE A 226 15.74 -9.01 -16.80
C PHE A 226 14.95 -7.69 -16.89
N TRP A 227 15.29 -6.85 -17.87
CA TRP A 227 14.51 -5.66 -18.19
C TRP A 227 13.06 -5.96 -18.62
N ALA A 228 12.86 -6.98 -19.45
CA ALA A 228 11.53 -7.42 -19.86
C ALA A 228 10.75 -8.01 -18.69
N LEU A 229 11.42 -8.81 -17.83
CA LEU A 229 10.83 -9.29 -16.59
C LEU A 229 10.41 -8.13 -15.69
N MET A 230 11.20 -7.05 -15.60
CA MET A 230 10.82 -5.85 -14.85
C MET A 230 9.55 -5.19 -15.39
N ILE A 231 9.42 -5.01 -16.71
CA ILE A 231 8.20 -4.45 -17.32
C ILE A 231 7.01 -5.32 -16.96
N HIS A 232 7.16 -6.64 -17.09
CA HIS A 232 6.11 -7.59 -16.78
C HIS A 232 5.71 -7.56 -15.29
N VAL A 233 6.68 -7.61 -14.37
CA VAL A 233 6.41 -7.51 -12.93
C VAL A 233 5.74 -6.17 -12.59
N SER A 234 6.12 -5.08 -13.24
CA SER A 234 5.48 -3.77 -13.07
C SER A 234 4.02 -3.77 -13.53
N HIS A 235 3.73 -4.42 -14.65
CA HIS A 235 2.37 -4.59 -15.17
C HIS A 235 1.50 -5.39 -14.21
N GLU A 236 1.97 -6.54 -13.77
CA GLU A 236 1.24 -7.40 -12.83
C GLU A 236 1.09 -6.72 -11.45
N MET A 237 2.09 -5.95 -11.01
CA MET A 237 1.96 -5.11 -9.83
C MET A 237 0.83 -4.07 -10.00
N GLY A 238 0.63 -3.54 -11.21
CA GLY A 238 -0.52 -2.72 -11.56
C GLY A 238 -1.85 -3.40 -11.20
N HIS A 239 -2.02 -4.68 -11.52
CA HIS A 239 -3.20 -5.45 -11.13
C HIS A 239 -3.33 -5.66 -9.62
N ASN A 240 -2.23 -5.98 -8.92
CA ASN A 240 -2.23 -6.03 -7.45
C ASN A 240 -2.60 -4.68 -6.80
N LEU A 241 -2.47 -3.59 -7.56
CA LEU A 241 -2.82 -2.22 -7.20
C LEU A 241 -4.07 -1.71 -7.94
N ASP A 242 -4.95 -2.64 -8.34
CA ASP A 242 -6.31 -2.35 -8.86
C ASP A 242 -6.40 -1.73 -10.25
N LEU A 243 -5.31 -1.77 -11.03
CA LEU A 243 -5.34 -1.37 -12.44
C LEU A 243 -5.89 -2.47 -13.33
N ARG A 244 -6.58 -2.08 -14.40
CA ARG A 244 -7.16 -2.96 -15.40
C ARG A 244 -6.52 -2.72 -16.76
N HIS A 245 -6.73 -3.64 -17.69
CA HIS A 245 -6.27 -3.46 -19.06
C HIS A 245 -7.16 -2.45 -19.80
N PRO A 246 -6.57 -1.39 -20.41
CA PRO A 246 -7.32 -0.38 -21.15
C PRO A 246 -7.77 -0.87 -22.53
N TYR A 247 -7.42 -2.12 -22.90
CA TYR A 247 -7.77 -2.73 -24.18
C TYR A 247 -8.98 -3.68 -24.10
N ASP A 248 -9.46 -4.07 -22.91
CA ASP A 248 -10.61 -4.98 -22.82
C ASP A 248 -11.44 -4.99 -21.52
N SER A 249 -10.94 -4.46 -20.39
CA SER A 249 -11.52 -4.72 -19.07
C SER A 249 -11.63 -3.49 -18.16
N GLU A 250 -11.14 -2.33 -18.63
CA GLU A 250 -11.25 -1.05 -17.94
C GLU A 250 -12.70 -0.52 -17.94
N PHE A 251 -13.01 0.39 -17.01
CA PHE A 251 -14.32 1.05 -16.97
C PHE A 251 -14.50 1.93 -18.21
N CYS A 252 -15.59 1.70 -18.95
CA CYS A 252 -15.83 2.32 -20.24
C CYS A 252 -17.01 3.30 -20.26
N ASN A 253 -17.56 3.66 -19.09
CA ASN A 253 -18.68 4.61 -18.97
C ASN A 253 -18.25 5.87 -18.22
N PHE A 254 -18.58 7.05 -18.75
CA PHE A 254 -18.18 8.35 -18.19
C PHE A 254 -18.72 8.60 -16.78
N SER A 255 -19.85 7.99 -16.43
CA SER A 255 -20.45 8.12 -15.10
C SER A 255 -19.80 7.22 -14.03
N HIS A 256 -18.92 6.30 -14.43
CA HIS A 256 -18.26 5.42 -13.48
C HIS A 256 -17.24 6.23 -12.65
N PRO A 257 -17.23 6.14 -11.30
CA PRO A 257 -16.34 6.94 -10.44
C PRO A 257 -14.85 6.68 -10.69
N ASP A 258 -14.53 5.52 -11.26
CA ASP A 258 -13.16 5.12 -11.63
C ASP A 258 -12.84 5.29 -13.12
N PHE A 259 -13.71 5.89 -13.92
CA PHE A 259 -13.42 6.12 -15.33
C PHE A 259 -12.11 6.90 -15.54
N LEU A 260 -11.25 6.42 -16.44
CA LEU A 260 -9.94 7.00 -16.72
C LEU A 260 -10.05 8.06 -17.82
N PHE A 261 -10.66 9.21 -17.51
CA PHE A 261 -10.77 10.31 -18.48
C PHE A 261 -9.40 10.86 -18.91
N ASP A 262 -8.37 10.65 -18.10
CA ASP A 262 -6.98 11.03 -18.37
C ASP A 262 -6.26 10.07 -19.33
N LEU A 263 -6.90 8.95 -19.67
CA LEU A 263 -6.44 7.99 -20.67
C LEU A 263 -7.34 7.98 -21.91
N PHE A 264 -8.66 8.04 -21.70
CA PHE A 264 -9.64 7.90 -22.78
C PHE A 264 -10.20 9.25 -23.27
N GLY A 265 -9.96 10.35 -22.58
CA GLY A 265 -10.56 11.65 -22.86
C GLY A 265 -11.87 11.89 -22.09
N PHE A 266 -12.36 13.13 -22.19
CA PHE A 266 -13.58 13.60 -21.52
C PHE A 266 -14.86 13.35 -22.31
N GLU A 267 -14.72 12.97 -23.58
CA GLU A 267 -15.81 12.72 -24.51
C GLU A 267 -15.52 11.51 -25.38
N LYS A 268 -16.54 11.08 -26.14
CA LYS A 268 -16.40 9.95 -27.06
C LYS A 268 -15.31 10.26 -28.09
N GLN A 269 -14.38 9.33 -28.28
CA GLN A 269 -13.29 9.54 -29.23
C GLN A 269 -13.80 9.54 -30.67
N ASP A 270 -13.26 10.42 -31.52
CA ASP A 270 -13.65 10.53 -32.93
C ASP A 270 -13.49 9.21 -33.71
N TRP A 271 -12.48 8.41 -33.36
CA TRP A 271 -12.21 7.11 -33.97
C TRP A 271 -13.10 5.98 -33.43
N CYS A 272 -13.88 6.23 -32.37
CA CYS A 272 -14.73 5.21 -31.78
C CYS A 272 -16.08 5.10 -32.52
N GLU A 273 -16.12 4.36 -33.62
CA GLU A 273 -17.37 4.20 -34.37
C GLU A 273 -18.38 3.31 -33.65
N ASN A 274 -17.91 2.18 -33.08
CA ASN A 274 -18.76 1.12 -32.52
C ASN A 274 -18.26 0.66 -31.14
N PRO A 275 -18.55 1.41 -30.07
CA PRO A 275 -18.21 0.96 -28.72
C PRO A 275 -18.93 -0.35 -28.38
N ARG A 276 -18.36 -1.15 -27.48
CA ARG A 276 -19.03 -2.36 -26.99
C ARG A 276 -20.38 -1.99 -26.34
N PRO A 277 -21.41 -2.85 -26.39
CA PRO A 277 -22.70 -2.56 -25.76
C PRO A 277 -22.56 -2.15 -24.29
N GLY A 278 -23.08 -0.98 -23.92
CA GLY A 278 -22.99 -0.42 -22.57
C GLY A 278 -21.72 0.41 -22.28
N CYS A 279 -20.84 0.59 -23.27
CA CYS A 279 -19.68 1.47 -23.19
C CYS A 279 -19.92 2.80 -23.92
N ASP A 280 -19.37 3.88 -23.36
CA ASP A 280 -19.34 5.20 -23.98
C ASP A 280 -18.08 5.40 -24.85
N ILE A 281 -17.05 4.56 -24.64
CA ILE A 281 -15.76 4.61 -25.33
C ILE A 281 -15.41 3.30 -26.03
N CYS A 282 -14.43 3.37 -26.92
CA CYS A 282 -13.76 2.21 -27.49
C CYS A 282 -12.45 1.97 -26.74
N PHE A 283 -12.15 0.71 -26.46
CA PHE A 283 -10.89 0.35 -25.81
C PHE A 283 -9.69 0.58 -26.72
N HIS A 284 -8.54 0.85 -26.12
CA HIS A 284 -7.27 0.97 -26.84
C HIS A 284 -6.86 -0.36 -27.47
N GLN A 285 -6.08 -0.33 -28.54
CA GLN A 285 -5.45 -1.53 -29.08
C GLN A 285 -4.40 -2.05 -28.09
N GLY A 286 -4.40 -3.36 -27.88
CA GLY A 286 -3.39 -4.08 -27.11
C GLY A 286 -2.63 -5.09 -27.97
N GLY A 287 -1.67 -5.78 -27.35
CA GLY A 287 -0.90 -6.85 -27.99
C GLY A 287 0.58 -6.51 -28.13
N TRP A 288 1.43 -7.53 -28.09
CA TRP A 288 2.88 -7.34 -28.03
C TRP A 288 3.46 -6.56 -29.22
N SER A 289 2.87 -6.74 -30.40
CA SER A 289 3.26 -6.09 -31.66
C SER A 289 2.61 -4.72 -31.90
N CYS A 290 1.74 -4.24 -30.99
CA CYS A 290 1.10 -2.93 -31.09
C CYS A 290 2.16 -1.82 -31.05
N ASP A 291 2.24 -0.97 -32.08
CA ASP A 291 3.24 0.11 -32.12
C ASP A 291 2.70 1.40 -31.52
N ARG A 292 3.15 1.71 -30.30
CA ARG A 292 2.77 2.93 -29.57
C ARG A 292 3.16 4.26 -30.22
N ASN A 293 4.02 4.23 -31.25
CA ASN A 293 4.47 5.42 -31.96
C ASN A 293 3.72 5.63 -33.28
N ASP A 294 2.88 4.69 -33.68
CA ASP A 294 2.08 4.79 -34.90
C ASP A 294 0.82 5.62 -34.61
N PRO A 295 0.69 6.83 -35.17
CA PRO A 295 -0.45 7.73 -34.91
C PRO A 295 -1.77 7.20 -35.49
N GLU A 296 -1.72 6.20 -36.38
CA GLU A 296 -2.91 5.56 -36.96
C GLU A 296 -3.47 4.44 -36.06
N THR A 297 -2.80 4.18 -34.93
CA THR A 297 -3.21 3.16 -33.95
C THR A 297 -3.67 3.80 -32.66
N THR A 298 -4.43 3.06 -31.86
CA THR A 298 -4.77 3.45 -30.48
C THR A 298 -3.84 2.78 -29.47
N CYS A 299 -2.71 2.23 -29.94
CA CYS A 299 -1.68 1.66 -29.10
C CYS A 299 -1.06 2.77 -28.25
N THR A 300 -1.20 2.69 -26.93
CA THR A 300 -0.54 3.65 -26.03
C THR A 300 0.67 3.02 -25.36
N ASN A 301 1.59 3.85 -24.87
CA ASN A 301 2.64 3.40 -23.97
C ASN A 301 2.15 3.17 -22.52
N ASN A 302 0.84 3.07 -22.27
CA ASN A 302 0.29 2.82 -20.95
C ASN A 302 0.82 1.48 -20.39
N MET A 303 1.23 1.43 -19.12
CA MET A 303 1.80 0.27 -18.45
C MET A 303 0.85 -0.93 -18.49
N MET A 304 -0.46 -0.69 -18.52
CA MET A 304 -1.47 -1.73 -18.63
C MET A 304 -1.85 -2.07 -20.09
N GLY A 305 -1.23 -1.44 -21.08
CA GLY A 305 -1.59 -1.55 -22.51
C GLY A 305 -1.18 -2.84 -23.22
N GLY A 306 -0.51 -3.77 -22.54
CA GLY A 306 -0.21 -5.11 -23.08
C GLY A 306 0.72 -5.13 -24.30
N ASN A 307 1.63 -4.15 -24.42
CA ASN A 307 2.60 -4.05 -25.52
C ASN A 307 4.03 -3.85 -24.99
N ARG A 308 5.04 -4.06 -25.86
CA ARG A 308 6.47 -3.95 -25.49
C ARG A 308 6.89 -2.57 -24.95
N GLY A 309 6.10 -1.54 -25.23
CA GLY A 309 6.32 -0.16 -24.83
C GLY A 309 5.45 0.29 -23.66
N ALA A 310 4.81 -0.62 -22.93
CA ALA A 310 3.92 -0.32 -21.82
C ALA A 310 4.70 0.12 -20.57
N VAL A 311 4.83 1.43 -20.35
CA VAL A 311 5.64 2.01 -19.25
C VAL A 311 5.05 3.27 -18.60
N ASN A 312 4.06 3.92 -19.20
CA ASN A 312 3.42 5.12 -18.67
C ASN A 312 2.25 4.77 -17.73
N ILE A 313 2.14 5.48 -16.61
CA ILE A 313 1.02 5.43 -15.69
C ILE A 313 0.34 6.80 -15.74
N THR A 314 -0.97 6.84 -15.94
CA THR A 314 -1.73 8.09 -15.96
C THR A 314 -1.99 8.60 -14.53
N PRO A 315 -2.21 9.91 -14.31
CA PRO A 315 -2.48 10.45 -12.97
C PRO A 315 -3.56 9.71 -12.18
N LEU A 316 -4.70 9.39 -12.79
CA LEU A 316 -5.80 8.66 -12.16
C LEU A 316 -5.47 7.20 -11.91
N GLN A 317 -4.66 6.55 -12.76
CA GLN A 317 -4.11 5.24 -12.43
C GLN A 317 -3.19 5.31 -11.19
N MET A 318 -2.31 6.32 -11.09
CA MET A 318 -1.51 6.54 -9.88
C MET A 318 -2.41 6.75 -8.66
N GLY A 319 -3.49 7.52 -8.81
CA GLY A 319 -4.51 7.70 -7.79
C GLY A 319 -5.19 6.40 -7.39
N ARG A 320 -5.57 5.56 -8.36
CA ARG A 320 -6.23 4.28 -8.11
C ARG A 320 -5.31 3.33 -7.35
N MET A 321 -4.03 3.26 -7.73
CA MET A 321 -3.02 2.47 -7.05
C MET A 321 -2.83 2.94 -5.60
N ASN A 322 -2.65 4.24 -5.39
CA ASN A 322 -2.49 4.81 -4.05
C ASN A 322 -3.74 4.62 -3.17
N ARG A 323 -4.94 4.70 -3.77
CA ARG A 323 -6.20 4.38 -3.10
C ARG A 323 -6.26 2.90 -2.69
N ALA A 324 -5.84 1.99 -3.56
CA ALA A 324 -5.79 0.56 -3.23
C ALA A 324 -4.87 0.28 -2.03
N LEU A 325 -3.77 1.03 -1.92
CA LEU A 325 -2.85 0.97 -0.77
C LEU A 325 -3.43 1.56 0.52
N ALA A 326 -4.52 2.33 0.47
CA ALA A 326 -5.20 2.83 1.67
C ALA A 326 -6.42 1.97 2.05
N LEU A 327 -7.19 1.52 1.04
CA LEU A 327 -8.54 0.98 1.25
C LEU A 327 -8.66 -0.53 1.04
N LYS A 328 -7.74 -1.16 0.30
CA LYS A 328 -7.86 -2.57 -0.09
C LYS A 328 -6.81 -3.43 0.60
N SER A 329 -6.89 -4.74 0.41
CA SER A 329 -5.99 -5.72 1.05
C SER A 329 -4.49 -5.47 0.77
N ALA A 330 -4.13 -4.76 -0.31
CA ALA A 330 -2.75 -4.40 -0.61
C ALA A 330 -2.11 -3.48 0.44
N ARG A 331 -2.90 -2.76 1.24
CA ARG A 331 -2.43 -1.81 2.26
C ARG A 331 -1.50 -2.41 3.31
N LYS A 332 -1.63 -3.71 3.57
CA LYS A 332 -0.84 -4.43 4.59
C LYS A 332 0.63 -4.58 4.21
N TYR A 333 0.97 -4.38 2.94
CA TYR A 333 2.34 -4.46 2.43
C TYR A 333 3.06 -3.12 2.38
N THR A 334 2.40 -2.03 2.78
CA THR A 334 2.85 -0.67 2.44
C THR A 334 3.16 0.17 3.67
N TRP A 335 4.23 0.96 3.61
CA TRP A 335 4.65 1.88 4.68
C TRP A 335 5.03 3.25 4.13
N ALA A 336 4.62 4.29 4.84
CA ALA A 336 4.92 5.69 4.55
C ALA A 336 4.50 6.55 5.75
N TYR A 337 5.00 7.78 5.81
CA TYR A 337 4.48 8.79 6.71
C TYR A 337 4.67 10.20 6.14
N SER A 338 3.60 11.00 6.14
CA SER A 338 3.63 12.43 5.82
C SER A 338 3.54 13.25 7.10
N ASP A 339 4.43 14.23 7.24
CA ASP A 339 4.39 15.23 8.30
C ASP A 339 3.24 16.25 8.13
N ASN A 340 2.55 16.22 6.99
CA ASN A 340 1.42 17.11 6.72
C ASN A 340 0.11 16.44 7.17
N PRO A 341 -0.58 17.00 8.18
CA PRO A 341 -1.79 16.39 8.72
C PRO A 341 -2.97 16.51 7.76
N PHE A 342 -3.77 15.44 7.66
CA PHE A 342 -5.08 15.52 7.05
C PHE A 342 -6.03 16.30 7.96
N THR A 343 -6.58 17.40 7.47
CA THR A 343 -7.36 18.33 8.28
C THR A 343 -8.86 18.08 8.15
N VAL A 344 -9.51 17.74 9.26
CA VAL A 344 -10.98 17.67 9.40
C VAL A 344 -11.49 19.06 9.79
N ASN A 345 -11.96 19.81 8.80
CA ASN A 345 -12.43 21.20 8.92
C ASN A 345 -13.98 21.34 8.91
N SER A 346 -14.70 20.24 8.82
CA SER A 346 -16.16 20.12 8.94
C SER A 346 -16.52 18.90 9.80
N ASN A 347 -17.78 18.77 10.22
CA ASN A 347 -18.26 17.53 10.83
C ASN A 347 -18.31 16.42 9.76
N GLN A 348 -17.49 15.39 9.92
CA GLN A 348 -17.33 14.32 8.94
C GLN A 348 -17.67 12.97 9.54
N LYS A 349 -18.27 12.11 8.72
CA LYS A 349 -18.50 10.70 9.04
C LYS A 349 -17.72 9.79 8.11
N TRP A 350 -16.93 8.90 8.69
CA TRP A 350 -16.06 7.96 8.00
C TRP A 350 -16.54 6.54 8.29
N THR A 351 -16.93 5.83 7.24
CA THR A 351 -17.53 4.49 7.34
C THR A 351 -16.65 3.38 6.76
N ASP A 352 -15.67 3.74 5.93
CA ASP A 352 -14.76 2.79 5.28
C ASP A 352 -13.65 2.32 6.22
N ASN A 353 -13.03 1.19 5.84
CA ASN A 353 -11.79 0.72 6.46
C ASN A 353 -10.60 1.37 5.74
N ILE A 354 -9.81 2.19 6.45
CA ILE A 354 -8.76 3.01 5.84
C ILE A 354 -7.46 2.86 6.61
N LYS A 355 -6.34 2.73 5.89
CA LYS A 355 -5.00 2.94 6.44
C LYS A 355 -4.55 4.37 6.14
N PHE A 356 -4.19 5.10 7.19
CA PHE A 356 -3.74 6.48 7.13
C PHE A 356 -2.22 6.57 7.29
N TYR A 357 -1.61 7.42 6.45
CA TYR A 357 -0.17 7.62 6.35
C TYR A 357 0.27 9.00 6.84
N GLN A 358 -0.55 9.65 7.66
CA GLN A 358 -0.30 11.01 8.17
C GLN A 358 -1.13 11.24 9.42
N ASP A 359 -0.78 12.29 10.16
CA ASP A 359 -1.60 12.78 11.27
C ASP A 359 -3.02 13.16 10.82
N ILE A 360 -3.99 13.04 11.72
CA ILE A 360 -5.34 13.57 11.51
C ILE A 360 -5.55 14.74 12.46
N LEU A 361 -5.75 15.94 11.93
CA LEU A 361 -6.04 17.15 12.70
C LEU A 361 -7.52 17.48 12.66
N ILE A 362 -8.22 17.33 13.79
CA ILE A 362 -9.62 17.72 13.93
C ILE A 362 -9.66 19.15 14.49
N LYS A 363 -10.13 20.08 13.64
CA LYS A 363 -10.15 21.52 13.94
C LYS A 363 -11.17 21.87 15.02
N GLU A 364 -10.96 23.00 15.68
CA GLU A 364 -11.83 23.52 16.74
C GLU A 364 -13.32 23.49 16.32
N GLY A 365 -14.16 22.90 17.18
CA GLY A 365 -15.61 22.82 16.99
C GLY A 365 -16.10 21.73 16.04
N ASN A 366 -15.22 21.08 15.27
CA ASN A 366 -15.57 20.01 14.34
C ASN A 366 -15.50 18.63 14.99
N SER A 367 -16.16 17.67 14.35
CA SER A 367 -16.26 16.29 14.84
C SER A 367 -15.91 15.29 13.75
N LEU A 368 -15.11 14.28 14.10
CA LEU A 368 -14.92 13.08 13.28
C LEU A 368 -15.74 11.94 13.89
N HIS A 369 -16.71 11.42 13.14
CA HIS A 369 -17.51 10.25 13.48
C HIS A 369 -17.02 9.04 12.69
N LEU A 370 -16.39 8.08 13.36
CA LEU A 370 -15.82 6.88 12.77
C LEU A 370 -16.66 5.66 13.11
N THR A 371 -17.16 4.95 12.09
CA THR A 371 -17.79 3.63 12.25
C THR A 371 -16.99 2.50 11.60
N GLY A 372 -16.00 2.83 10.78
CA GLY A 372 -15.09 1.87 10.14
C GLY A 372 -13.84 1.56 10.98
N THR A 373 -12.89 0.87 10.37
CA THR A 373 -11.55 0.63 10.93
C THR A 373 -10.54 1.65 10.38
N LEU A 374 -9.90 2.39 11.27
CA LEU A 374 -8.82 3.31 10.97
C LEU A 374 -7.48 2.70 11.44
N GLU A 375 -6.65 2.28 10.48
CA GLU A 375 -5.29 1.80 10.70
C GLU A 375 -4.31 2.98 10.64
N MET A 376 -3.57 3.20 11.72
CA MET A 376 -2.60 4.28 11.85
C MET A 376 -1.17 3.73 11.75
N VAL A 377 -0.33 4.35 10.90
CA VAL A 377 1.11 4.05 10.88
C VAL A 377 1.80 4.49 12.19
N PRO A 378 2.95 3.91 12.57
CA PRO A 378 3.59 4.16 13.86
C PRO A 378 3.82 5.63 14.21
N GLU A 379 4.14 6.44 13.20
CA GLU A 379 4.45 7.86 13.32
C GLU A 379 3.19 8.73 13.45
N ALA A 380 2.03 8.23 13.00
CA ALA A 380 0.81 9.01 12.93
C ALA A 380 0.06 9.10 14.26
N SER A 381 -0.66 10.20 14.41
CA SER A 381 -1.46 10.55 15.57
C SER A 381 -2.83 11.13 15.17
N ILE A 382 -3.76 11.20 16.14
CA ILE A 382 -4.98 11.99 15.98
C ILE A 382 -4.90 13.18 16.92
N ILE A 383 -4.98 14.38 16.36
CA ILE A 383 -4.78 15.65 17.06
C ILE A 383 -6.10 16.39 17.13
N LEU A 384 -6.57 16.65 18.35
CA LEU A 384 -7.79 17.39 18.62
C LEU A 384 -7.48 18.82 19.04
N GLU A 385 -8.01 19.80 18.33
CA GLU A 385 -8.05 21.19 18.80
C GLU A 385 -9.13 21.39 19.88
N PRO A 386 -9.07 22.48 20.68
CA PRO A 386 -10.09 22.75 21.68
C PRO A 386 -11.52 22.67 21.10
N GLY A 387 -12.43 21.99 21.80
CA GLY A 387 -13.81 21.79 21.35
C GLY A 387 -14.00 20.82 20.17
N ALA A 388 -12.92 20.27 19.60
CA ALA A 388 -13.00 19.20 18.61
C ALA A 388 -13.45 17.88 19.26
N ARG A 389 -14.04 16.99 18.46
CA ARG A 389 -14.54 15.69 18.94
C ARG A 389 -14.09 14.55 18.05
N LEU A 390 -13.64 13.47 18.67
CA LEU A 390 -13.46 12.17 18.03
C LEU A 390 -14.52 11.22 18.58
N ILE A 391 -15.40 10.73 17.72
CA ILE A 391 -16.49 9.82 18.06
C ILE A 391 -16.21 8.48 17.37
N VAL A 392 -15.92 7.44 18.14
CA VAL A 392 -15.75 6.07 17.63
C VAL A 392 -16.99 5.27 17.97
N ASP A 393 -17.79 4.94 16.96
CA ASP A 393 -19.13 4.38 17.07
C ASP A 393 -19.17 3.00 16.40
N GLY A 394 -18.92 1.96 17.19
CA GLY A 394 -18.73 0.59 16.68
C GLY A 394 -17.49 0.40 15.79
N GLY A 395 -16.76 1.47 15.48
CA GLY A 395 -15.50 1.43 14.74
C GLY A 395 -14.29 1.05 15.57
N LEU A 396 -13.13 0.97 14.92
CA LEU A 396 -11.86 0.62 15.55
C LEU A 396 -10.77 1.58 15.06
N ILE A 397 -9.98 2.13 15.98
CA ILE A 397 -8.71 2.79 15.67
C ILE A 397 -7.59 1.93 16.21
N THR A 398 -6.64 1.53 15.36
CA THR A 398 -5.57 0.61 15.73
C THR A 398 -4.29 0.88 14.93
N ASN A 399 -3.19 0.23 15.30
CA ASN A 399 -1.97 0.29 14.51
C ASN A 399 -2.16 -0.45 13.18
N ALA A 400 -1.43 -0.01 12.15
CA ALA A 400 -1.44 -0.67 10.85
C ALA A 400 -1.08 -2.17 10.96
N LEU A 401 -1.76 -2.99 10.15
CA LEU A 401 -1.54 -4.44 10.15
C LEU A 401 -0.06 -4.77 9.89
N TYR A 402 0.46 -5.75 10.63
CA TYR A 402 1.86 -6.18 10.64
C TYR A 402 2.89 -5.12 11.08
N SER A 403 2.45 -4.00 11.66
CA SER A 403 3.38 -3.10 12.33
C SER A 403 3.94 -3.76 13.58
N ASP A 404 5.26 -3.67 13.77
CA ASP A 404 5.93 -4.06 15.01
C ASP A 404 5.90 -2.93 16.06
N PHE A 405 5.31 -1.78 15.72
CA PHE A 405 5.22 -0.60 16.58
C PHE A 405 3.77 -0.16 16.79
N PHE A 406 3.55 0.49 17.91
CA PHE A 406 2.31 1.19 18.21
C PHE A 406 2.30 2.55 17.52
N TRP A 407 1.11 3.03 17.16
CA TRP A 407 0.93 4.40 16.67
C TRP A 407 0.91 5.40 17.83
N GLN A 408 1.00 6.70 17.55
CA GLN A 408 1.22 7.71 18.59
C GLN A 408 -0.01 7.97 19.48
N GLY A 409 -1.21 7.53 19.07
CA GLY A 409 -2.42 7.72 19.84
C GLY A 409 -3.13 9.06 19.60
N VAL A 410 -4.00 9.43 20.55
CA VAL A 410 -4.82 10.65 20.46
C VAL A 410 -4.24 11.74 21.37
N TYR A 411 -3.97 12.92 20.79
CA TYR A 411 -3.46 14.09 21.48
C TYR A 411 -4.48 15.23 21.46
N VAL A 412 -4.55 15.97 22.57
CA VAL A 412 -5.33 17.21 22.66
C VAL A 412 -4.38 18.39 22.66
N LYS A 413 -4.50 19.27 21.66
CA LYS A 413 -3.75 20.52 21.63
C LYS A 413 -4.19 21.39 22.80
N PRO A 414 -3.24 21.98 23.56
CA PRO A 414 -3.59 22.96 24.55
C PRO A 414 -4.24 24.17 23.85
N PRO A 415 -5.20 24.86 24.50
CA PRO A 415 -5.71 26.10 23.96
C PRO A 415 -4.55 27.09 23.74
N GLU A 416 -4.49 27.71 22.57
CA GLU A 416 -3.53 28.78 22.32
C GLU A 416 -3.69 29.83 23.42
N LYS A 417 -2.57 30.31 23.97
CA LYS A 417 -2.56 31.34 25.01
C LYS A 417 -3.13 32.64 24.43
N ARG A 418 -4.46 32.80 24.45
CA ARG A 418 -5.10 34.10 24.18
C ARG A 418 -4.66 35.04 25.30
N GLY A 419 -4.12 36.20 24.91
CA GLY A 419 -3.56 37.20 25.82
C GLY A 419 -4.46 37.45 27.02
N PHE A 420 -3.83 37.67 28.18
CA PHE A 420 -4.35 37.63 29.56
C PHE A 420 -5.56 38.52 29.93
N LEU A 421 -6.29 39.09 28.97
CA LEU A 421 -7.34 40.07 29.25
C LEU A 421 -8.74 39.53 28.89
N PHE A 422 -9.55 39.38 29.94
CA PHE A 422 -11.02 39.35 29.97
C PHE A 422 -11.76 37.99 29.94
N TRP A 423 -12.56 37.79 31.01
CA TRP A 423 -13.68 36.87 31.24
C TRP A 423 -13.54 35.42 30.73
N ARG A 424 -13.24 34.51 31.67
CA ARG A 424 -13.18 33.03 31.49
C ARG A 424 -14.53 32.45 31.02
N LYS A 425 -14.85 32.56 29.74
CA LYS A 425 -15.74 31.59 29.10
C LYS A 425 -14.96 30.27 29.09
N LYS A 426 -15.48 29.23 29.74
CA LYS A 426 -14.86 27.91 29.80
C LYS A 426 -14.65 27.43 28.36
N THR A 427 -13.40 27.39 27.90
CA THR A 427 -13.08 26.83 26.58
C THR A 427 -13.58 25.39 26.57
N PRO A 428 -14.42 24.99 25.60
CA PRO A 428 -14.81 23.60 25.47
C PRO A 428 -13.56 22.74 25.39
N GLY A 429 -13.48 21.70 26.22
CA GLY A 429 -12.42 20.71 26.09
C GLY A 429 -12.60 19.93 24.78
N ALA A 430 -11.52 19.38 24.24
CA ALA A 430 -11.65 18.34 23.23
C ALA A 430 -12.17 17.05 23.87
N GLU A 431 -12.93 16.27 23.12
CA GLU A 431 -13.59 15.06 23.64
C GLU A 431 -13.27 13.84 22.77
N VAL A 432 -13.00 12.71 23.43
CA VAL A 432 -12.96 11.38 22.79
C VAL A 432 -14.14 10.59 23.33
N ILE A 433 -15.00 10.13 22.43
CA ILE A 433 -16.28 9.49 22.75
C ILE A 433 -16.29 8.10 22.13
N LEU A 434 -16.43 7.07 22.97
CA LEU A 434 -16.51 5.67 22.53
C LEU A 434 -17.93 5.15 22.77
N VAL A 435 -18.61 4.72 21.70
CA VAL A 435 -20.00 4.24 21.75
C VAL A 435 -20.17 2.97 20.93
N ASN A 436 -21.19 2.18 21.23
CA ASN A 436 -21.51 0.94 20.51
C ASN A 436 -20.32 -0.02 20.32
N LYS A 437 -19.47 -0.14 21.35
CA LYS A 437 -18.22 -0.92 21.34
C LYS A 437 -17.10 -0.34 20.47
N GLY A 438 -17.15 0.96 20.15
CA GLY A 438 -16.04 1.66 19.54
C GLY A 438 -14.78 1.55 20.39
N ALA A 439 -13.63 1.32 19.73
CA ALA A 439 -12.38 1.01 20.40
C ALA A 439 -11.19 1.78 19.82
N ILE A 440 -10.20 2.04 20.68
CA ILE A 440 -8.90 2.61 20.34
C ILE A 440 -7.84 1.71 20.98
N GLU A 441 -6.98 1.11 20.16
CA GLU A 441 -6.04 0.07 20.58
C GLU A 441 -4.62 0.31 20.03
N ASN A 442 -3.65 -0.41 20.59
CA ASN A 442 -2.27 -0.50 20.09
C ASN A 442 -1.57 0.86 19.88
N TYR A 443 -1.72 1.77 20.83
CA TYR A 443 -1.09 3.11 20.81
C TYR A 443 -0.03 3.27 21.91
N LEU A 444 0.95 4.15 21.66
CA LEU A 444 1.93 4.59 22.65
C LEU A 444 1.23 5.45 23.70
N LYS A 445 1.37 5.07 24.98
CA LYS A 445 0.77 5.80 26.11
C LYS A 445 1.57 7.02 26.50
#